data_AF-A0A519M1R9-F1
#
_entry.id   AF-A0A519M1R9-F1
#
_cell.length_a   1.000
_cell.length_b   1.000
_cell.length_c   1.000
_cell.angle_alpha   90.00
_cell.angle_beta   90.00
_cell.angle_gamma   90.00
#
_symmetry.space_group_name_H-M   'P 1'
#
loop_
_entity.id
_entity.type
_entity.pdbx_description
1 polymer ?
#
loop_
_entity_poly.entity_id
_entity_poly.type
_entity_poly.pdbx_seq_one_letter_code
_entity_poly.pdbx_strand_id
1 'polypeptide(L)'
;MRLTSIKLSGFKSFAEPTNFMLPGQLVGVVGPNGCGKSNIMDAVRWVLGESKASELRGESMQDVIFSGTTTRKQASRASVELVFDNSDHRAGGQWGQYGEVAVRRVLTRDGTSSYYLNNQPVRRRDVQDVFLGTGLGPRAYAIIGQGTISRIIESRPEELRLFLEEAAGVSKYKERRRETENRLSDTRENLTRVEDILRELNANLEKLEKQAEVAAKYNALNSDATLKQHQLWFLKRADAEADQTKVRLDGLQAVNDLESRMADLRAVESDLETIRQAHYAAGDQVNQAQGRLYEATAEVGKLEAEIRYVVEGRQRVEQRLVTLAEQIAQWQSRREEADIELENLAGAGVDAEERAEMLAAQVEEQAMQLPDLEDALRQAQSRASEQRGSVVQVQQQIGVLAAEQRSIDEQSRQLDGRFERLRTDRNALAAPDEARLTNLREQLEEAQEIAETTEARLHELQESVPQLDDERRTRQQAVNTESARQADLSARM
;
A
#
# COMPACT_ATOMS: atom_id res chain seq x y z
N MET A 1 51.32 46.35 -101.14
CA MET A 1 52.20 45.49 -100.29
C MET A 1 53.25 44.83 -101.16
N ARG A 2 54.53 45.11 -100.92
CA ARG A 2 55.66 44.63 -101.73
C ARG A 2 56.79 44.14 -100.83
N LEU A 3 57.39 43.00 -101.14
CA LEU A 3 58.53 42.46 -100.39
C LEU A 3 59.81 43.24 -100.72
N THR A 4 60.44 43.86 -99.72
CA THR A 4 61.65 44.70 -99.86
C THR A 4 62.93 44.01 -99.42
N SER A 5 62.85 43.13 -98.42
CA SER A 5 64.00 42.40 -97.91
C SER A 5 63.63 41.01 -97.39
N ILE A 6 64.51 40.04 -97.61
CA ILE A 6 64.45 38.69 -97.06
C ILE A 6 65.72 38.44 -96.26
N LYS A 7 65.60 38.22 -94.96
CA LYS A 7 66.71 37.82 -94.09
C LYS A 7 66.56 36.36 -93.69
N LEU A 8 67.56 35.55 -94.02
CA LEU A 8 67.61 34.12 -93.73
C LEU A 8 68.76 33.84 -92.77
N SER A 9 68.54 33.00 -91.76
CA SER A 9 69.59 32.52 -90.87
C SER A 9 69.28 31.10 -90.43
N GLY A 10 70.24 30.18 -90.62
CA GLY A 10 70.07 28.77 -90.26
C GLY A 10 68.92 28.07 -91.00
N PHE A 11 68.51 28.57 -92.17
CA PHE A 11 67.38 28.07 -92.95
C PHE A 11 67.87 27.27 -94.16
N LYS A 12 67.59 25.96 -94.21
CA LYS A 12 68.04 25.05 -95.27
C LYS A 12 69.50 25.31 -95.65
N SER A 13 69.80 25.61 -96.92
CA SER A 13 71.15 25.87 -97.42
C SER A 13 71.83 27.13 -96.85
N PHE A 14 71.11 28.00 -96.14
CA PHE A 14 71.61 29.27 -95.61
C PHE A 14 72.03 29.13 -94.14
N ALA A 15 73.28 28.70 -93.93
CA ALA A 15 73.85 28.51 -92.59
C ALA A 15 74.07 29.84 -91.84
N GLU A 16 74.64 30.84 -92.53
CA GLU A 16 74.96 32.15 -91.98
C GLU A 16 73.86 33.17 -92.29
N PRO A 17 73.70 34.22 -91.45
CA PRO A 17 72.76 35.30 -91.71
C PRO A 17 73.00 35.94 -93.09
N THR A 18 72.04 35.79 -93.99
CA THR A 18 72.08 36.31 -95.36
C THR A 18 70.89 37.24 -95.56
N ASN A 19 71.14 38.46 -96.05
CA ASN A 19 70.10 39.43 -96.36
C ASN A 19 70.03 39.67 -97.88
N PHE A 20 68.87 39.42 -98.46
CA PHE A 20 68.55 39.73 -99.85
C PHE A 20 67.71 40.99 -99.92
N MET A 21 68.22 42.02 -100.60
CA MET A 21 67.47 43.24 -100.90
C MET A 21 66.76 43.08 -102.25
N LEU A 22 65.49 43.46 -102.31
CA LEU A 22 64.62 43.37 -103.49
C LEU A 22 64.20 44.78 -103.93
N PRO A 23 65.05 45.50 -104.68
CA PRO A 23 64.81 46.92 -104.98
C PRO A 23 63.76 47.17 -106.09
N GLY A 24 63.45 46.17 -106.92
CA GLY A 24 62.61 46.31 -108.11
C GLY A 24 61.35 45.45 -108.09
N GLN A 25 60.44 45.69 -109.04
CA GLN A 25 59.22 44.87 -109.23
C GLN A 25 59.53 43.50 -109.86
N LEU A 26 60.59 43.42 -110.67
CA LEU A 26 61.08 42.19 -111.27
C LEU A 26 62.48 41.91 -110.72
N VAL A 27 62.66 40.77 -110.07
CA VAL A 27 63.95 40.33 -109.53
C VAL A 27 64.22 38.92 -110.03
N GLY A 28 65.35 38.74 -110.73
CA GLY A 28 65.82 37.44 -111.19
C GLY A 28 66.76 36.80 -110.19
N VAL A 29 66.41 35.62 -109.67
CA VAL A 29 67.32 34.81 -108.83
C VAL A 29 67.97 33.75 -109.71
N VAL A 30 69.25 33.94 -110.03
CA VAL A 30 70.02 33.05 -110.90
C VAL A 30 71.15 32.36 -110.14
N GLY A 31 71.60 31.21 -110.64
CA GLY A 31 72.66 30.42 -110.03
C GLY A 31 72.67 28.98 -110.57
N PRO A 32 73.69 28.17 -110.29
CA PRO A 32 73.76 26.77 -110.73
C PRO A 32 72.71 25.89 -110.03
N ASN A 33 72.52 24.66 -110.50
CA ASN A 33 71.64 23.71 -109.80
C ASN A 33 72.22 23.36 -108.43
N GLY A 34 71.34 23.26 -107.41
CA GLY A 34 71.75 22.94 -106.04
C GLY A 34 72.23 24.13 -105.19
N CYS A 35 72.34 25.35 -105.71
CA CYS A 35 72.77 26.53 -104.91
C CYS A 35 71.69 27.12 -103.98
N GLY A 36 70.54 26.46 -103.83
CA GLY A 36 69.49 26.90 -102.90
C GLY A 36 68.52 27.95 -103.43
N LYS A 37 68.46 28.21 -104.74
CA LYS A 37 67.49 29.17 -105.35
C LYS A 37 66.04 28.90 -104.92
N SER A 38 65.64 27.64 -105.03
CA SER A 38 64.34 27.13 -104.62
C SER A 38 64.03 27.33 -103.13
N ASN A 39 65.06 27.34 -102.27
CA ASN A 39 64.88 27.48 -100.82
C ASN A 39 64.46 28.89 -100.43
N ILE A 40 64.74 29.91 -101.27
CA ILE A 40 64.26 31.28 -101.03
C ILE A 40 62.73 31.33 -101.10
N MET A 41 62.13 30.65 -102.08
CA MET A 41 60.66 30.54 -102.19
C MET A 41 60.05 29.76 -101.02
N ASP A 42 60.72 28.69 -100.58
CA ASP A 42 60.28 27.90 -99.44
C ASP A 42 60.34 28.74 -98.15
N ALA A 43 61.35 29.60 -97.99
CA ALA A 43 61.46 30.53 -96.87
C ALA A 43 60.29 31.52 -96.81
N VAL A 44 59.90 32.06 -97.97
CA VAL A 44 58.76 32.98 -98.07
C VAL A 44 57.45 32.28 -97.66
N ARG A 45 57.17 31.09 -98.21
CA ARG A 45 55.98 30.29 -97.85
C ARG A 45 55.95 29.92 -96.37
N TRP A 46 57.11 29.55 -95.83
CA TRP A 46 57.24 29.16 -94.44
C TRP A 46 56.90 30.31 -93.48
N VAL A 47 57.37 31.53 -93.73
CA VAL A 47 57.03 32.68 -92.88
C VAL A 47 55.57 33.08 -92.98
N LEU A 48 54.97 32.98 -94.17
CA LEU A 48 53.56 33.32 -94.41
C LEU A 48 52.57 32.28 -93.82
N GLY A 49 53.07 31.27 -93.13
CA GLY A 49 52.25 30.39 -92.27
C GLY A 49 51.94 29.03 -92.85
N GLU A 50 52.67 28.56 -93.88
CA GLU A 50 52.59 27.17 -94.33
C GLU A 50 53.00 26.21 -93.21
N SER A 51 52.18 25.17 -93.01
CA SER A 51 52.32 24.17 -91.95
C SER A 51 52.59 22.76 -92.46
N LYS A 52 52.42 22.51 -93.76
CA LYS A 52 52.73 21.22 -94.37
C LYS A 52 54.20 21.19 -94.79
N ALA A 53 54.98 20.27 -94.21
CA ALA A 53 56.39 20.07 -94.55
C ALA A 53 56.60 19.68 -96.03
N SER A 54 55.66 18.91 -96.60
CA SER A 54 55.70 18.49 -97.99
C SER A 54 55.70 19.66 -99.00
N GLU A 55 54.95 20.73 -98.71
CA GLU A 55 54.90 21.95 -99.53
C GLU A 55 56.18 22.79 -99.45
N LEU A 56 57.01 22.52 -98.45
CA LEU A 56 58.32 23.11 -98.23
C LEU A 56 59.44 22.17 -98.68
N ARG A 57 59.17 21.09 -99.43
CA ARG A 57 60.18 20.12 -99.88
C ARG A 57 61.01 19.54 -98.71
N GLY A 58 60.34 19.19 -97.62
CA GLY A 58 60.90 18.45 -96.48
C GLY A 58 59.94 17.37 -96.02
N GLU A 59 60.43 16.41 -95.23
CA GLU A 59 59.62 15.34 -94.64
C GLU A 59 59.04 15.79 -93.29
N SER A 60 59.83 16.56 -92.53
CA SER A 60 59.47 17.17 -91.25
C SER A 60 59.60 18.69 -91.29
N MET A 61 58.81 19.38 -90.46
CA MET A 61 58.96 20.83 -90.30
C MET A 61 60.34 21.22 -89.72
N GLN A 62 61.06 20.28 -89.09
CA GLN A 62 62.41 20.50 -88.61
C GLN A 62 63.45 20.55 -89.73
N ASP A 63 63.15 20.00 -90.92
CA ASP A 63 64.06 19.96 -92.08
C ASP A 63 64.30 21.35 -92.70
N VAL A 64 63.56 22.36 -92.25
CA VAL A 64 63.83 23.76 -92.59
C VAL A 64 65.07 24.30 -91.88
N ILE A 65 65.55 23.64 -90.82
CA ILE A 65 66.76 24.03 -90.08
C ILE A 65 67.99 23.47 -90.79
N PHE A 66 69.02 24.30 -90.97
CA PHE A 66 70.29 23.87 -91.57
C PHE A 66 70.87 22.67 -90.82
N SER A 67 70.99 21.54 -91.53
CA SER A 67 71.43 20.25 -90.99
C SER A 67 72.96 20.11 -90.87
N GLY A 68 73.73 21.12 -91.31
CA GLY A 68 75.19 21.09 -91.28
C GLY A 68 75.80 20.61 -92.60
N THR A 69 77.09 20.88 -92.78
CA THR A 69 77.92 20.32 -93.87
C THR A 69 79.21 19.76 -93.27
N THR A 70 80.06 19.13 -94.08
CA THR A 70 81.38 18.63 -93.63
C THR A 70 82.27 19.72 -93.00
N THR A 71 82.07 20.99 -93.39
CA THR A 71 82.82 22.15 -92.91
C THR A 71 82.07 23.02 -91.90
N ARG A 72 80.74 22.86 -91.73
CA ARG A 72 79.91 23.74 -90.91
C ARG A 72 78.99 22.95 -89.97
N LYS A 73 78.97 23.34 -88.70
CA LYS A 73 78.08 22.75 -87.69
C LYS A 73 76.61 23.00 -88.04
N GLN A 74 75.76 22.07 -87.63
CA GLN A 74 74.32 22.20 -87.76
C GLN A 74 73.78 23.40 -86.96
N ALA A 75 72.74 24.06 -87.47
CA ALA A 75 72.09 25.16 -86.77
C ALA A 75 71.13 24.63 -85.68
N SER A 76 71.01 25.36 -84.56
CA SER A 76 70.05 25.07 -83.49
C SER A 76 68.66 25.65 -83.75
N ARG A 77 68.57 26.66 -84.63
CA ARG A 77 67.32 27.32 -85.03
C ARG A 77 67.38 27.81 -86.47
N ALA A 78 66.22 27.87 -87.11
CA ALA A 78 66.01 28.61 -88.36
C ALA A 78 65.24 29.90 -88.04
N SER A 79 65.67 31.01 -88.63
CA SER A 79 64.95 32.29 -88.59
C SER A 79 64.86 32.85 -90.00
N VAL A 80 63.65 33.22 -90.40
CA VAL A 80 63.39 33.94 -91.65
C VAL A 80 62.58 35.17 -91.30
N GLU A 81 63.03 36.32 -91.77
CA GLU A 81 62.34 37.61 -91.67
C GLU A 81 62.07 38.15 -93.07
N LEU A 82 60.82 38.47 -93.33
CA LEU A 82 60.34 39.10 -94.55
C LEU A 82 59.92 40.51 -94.22
N VAL A 83 60.48 41.48 -94.93
CA VAL A 83 60.13 42.90 -94.77
C VAL A 83 59.29 43.32 -95.96
N PHE A 84 58.11 43.87 -95.68
CA PHE A 84 57.17 44.34 -96.69
C PHE A 84 56.98 45.87 -96.58
N ASP A 85 57.10 46.55 -97.71
CA ASP A 85 56.61 47.90 -97.92
C ASP A 85 55.08 47.87 -98.04
N ASN A 86 54.43 48.59 -97.12
CA ASN A 86 52.99 48.69 -96.97
C ASN A 86 52.50 50.13 -97.24
N SER A 87 53.15 50.87 -98.13
CA SER A 87 52.71 52.21 -98.54
C SER A 87 51.26 52.28 -99.05
N ASP A 88 50.73 51.18 -99.62
CA ASP A 88 49.34 51.08 -100.07
C ASP A 88 48.34 50.75 -98.95
N HIS A 89 48.80 50.63 -97.69
CA HIS A 89 47.99 50.27 -96.51
C HIS A 89 47.10 49.04 -96.70
N ARG A 90 47.59 48.03 -97.44
CA ARG A 90 46.83 46.80 -97.75
C ARG A 90 46.89 45.75 -96.63
N ALA A 91 47.78 45.89 -95.66
CA ALA A 91 47.83 44.97 -94.50
C ALA A 91 46.51 44.96 -93.72
N GLY A 92 46.08 43.77 -93.31
CA GLY A 92 44.92 43.58 -92.45
C GLY A 92 45.17 44.00 -90.99
N GLY A 93 44.09 44.44 -90.33
CA GLY A 93 44.06 44.70 -88.88
C GLY A 93 44.84 45.95 -88.44
N GLN A 94 45.26 45.95 -87.18
CA GLN A 94 46.01 47.04 -86.54
C GLN A 94 47.39 47.31 -87.16
N TRP A 95 47.85 46.44 -88.05
CA TRP A 95 49.16 46.51 -88.69
C TRP A 95 49.15 47.30 -89.99
N GLY A 96 47.96 47.61 -90.54
CA GLY A 96 47.81 48.41 -91.74
C GLY A 96 48.30 49.85 -91.60
N GLN A 97 48.40 50.38 -90.37
CA GLN A 97 48.85 51.74 -90.08
C GLN A 97 50.37 51.94 -90.27
N TYR A 98 51.16 50.87 -90.31
CA TYR A 98 52.60 50.97 -90.49
C TYR A 98 52.95 50.98 -91.97
N GLY A 99 53.85 51.89 -92.38
CA GLY A 99 54.39 51.95 -93.74
C GLY A 99 55.28 50.75 -94.10
N GLU A 100 55.78 50.03 -93.10
CA GLU A 100 56.57 48.81 -93.24
C GLU A 100 56.08 47.74 -92.27
N VAL A 101 56.01 46.50 -92.75
CA VAL A 101 55.59 45.33 -91.99
C VAL A 101 56.66 44.25 -92.11
N ALA A 102 57.37 43.98 -91.01
CA ALA A 102 58.34 42.90 -90.90
C ALA A 102 57.71 41.68 -90.24
N VAL A 103 57.71 40.54 -90.92
CA VAL A 103 57.19 39.27 -90.41
C VAL A 103 58.35 38.30 -90.26
N ARG A 104 58.55 37.80 -89.05
CA ARG A 104 59.65 36.90 -88.72
C ARG A 104 59.11 35.62 -88.10
N ARG A 105 59.54 34.48 -88.65
CA ARG A 105 59.26 33.16 -88.08
C ARG A 105 60.57 32.54 -87.59
N VAL A 106 60.55 32.00 -86.38
CA VAL A 106 61.67 31.28 -85.77
C VAL A 106 61.22 29.88 -85.42
N LEU A 107 62.02 28.88 -85.74
CA LEU A 107 61.81 27.49 -85.33
C LEU A 107 63.08 26.95 -84.69
N THR A 108 62.93 26.42 -83.49
CA THR A 108 63.98 25.70 -82.76
C THR A 108 63.89 24.19 -83.03
N ARG A 109 64.98 23.46 -82.80
CA ARG A 109 64.98 21.99 -82.90
C ARG A 109 64.01 21.31 -81.94
N ASP A 110 63.64 21.98 -80.85
CA ASP A 110 62.64 21.52 -79.88
C ASP A 110 61.20 21.56 -80.44
N GLY A 111 61.02 21.97 -81.70
CA GLY A 111 59.72 22.04 -82.37
C GLY A 111 58.93 23.32 -82.06
N THR A 112 59.49 24.22 -81.26
CA THR A 112 58.83 25.49 -80.90
C THR A 112 58.90 26.46 -82.08
N SER A 113 57.74 26.76 -82.68
CA SER A 113 57.62 27.73 -83.77
C SER A 113 57.02 29.04 -83.25
N SER A 114 57.80 30.11 -83.29
CA SER A 114 57.39 31.44 -82.83
C SER A 114 57.26 32.41 -84.01
N TYR A 115 56.17 33.17 -84.03
CA TYR A 115 55.92 34.20 -85.02
C TYR A 115 56.08 35.58 -84.39
N TYR A 116 56.62 36.50 -85.17
CA TYR A 116 56.83 37.87 -84.78
C TYR A 116 56.37 38.79 -85.92
N LEU A 117 55.74 39.90 -85.56
CA LEU A 117 55.34 40.94 -86.49
C LEU A 117 55.81 42.28 -85.93
N ASN A 118 56.63 43.01 -86.70
CA ASN A 118 57.37 44.20 -86.23
C ASN A 118 58.08 43.95 -84.88
N ASN A 119 58.73 42.79 -84.77
CA ASN A 119 59.42 42.30 -83.57
C ASN A 119 58.54 41.99 -82.35
N GLN A 120 57.21 42.09 -82.44
CA GLN A 120 56.29 41.68 -81.38
C GLN A 120 55.84 40.23 -81.56
N PRO A 121 55.82 39.40 -80.50
CA PRO A 121 55.36 38.02 -80.59
C PRO A 121 53.86 37.97 -80.86
N VAL A 122 53.47 37.22 -81.89
CA VAL A 122 52.07 37.10 -82.34
C VAL A 122 51.70 35.64 -82.58
N ARG A 123 50.40 35.34 -82.63
CA ARG A 123 49.93 34.01 -83.00
C ARG A 123 50.03 33.83 -84.51
N ARG A 124 50.13 32.57 -84.96
CA ARG A 124 50.11 32.24 -86.39
C ARG A 124 48.87 32.81 -87.10
N ARG A 125 47.70 32.77 -86.42
CA ARG A 125 46.44 33.31 -86.96
C ARG A 125 46.56 34.81 -87.23
N ASP A 126 47.18 35.56 -86.33
CA ASP A 126 47.36 37.01 -86.48
C ASP A 126 48.22 37.34 -87.71
N VAL A 127 49.26 36.55 -88.00
CA VAL A 127 50.07 36.69 -89.23
C VAL A 127 49.24 36.40 -90.48
N GLN A 128 48.41 35.35 -90.45
CA GLN A 128 47.50 35.03 -91.56
C GLN A 128 46.46 36.14 -91.78
N ASP A 129 45.94 36.73 -90.71
CA ASP A 129 44.95 37.82 -90.76
C ASP A 129 45.54 39.11 -91.36
N VAL A 130 46.84 39.37 -91.16
CA VAL A 130 47.53 40.52 -91.79
C VAL A 130 47.60 40.38 -93.31
N PHE A 131 47.79 39.15 -93.82
CA PHE A 131 47.85 38.89 -95.26
C PHE A 131 46.50 38.43 -95.85
N LEU A 132 45.44 38.37 -95.05
CA LEU A 132 44.12 37.97 -95.51
C LEU A 132 43.55 39.04 -96.47
N GLY A 133 43.32 38.65 -97.72
CA GLY A 133 42.82 39.55 -98.77
C GLY A 133 43.92 40.35 -99.50
N THR A 134 45.19 40.17 -99.16
CA THR A 134 46.32 40.74 -99.93
C THR A 134 46.82 39.81 -101.05
N GLY A 135 46.27 38.58 -101.10
CA GLY A 135 46.69 37.52 -102.02
C GLY A 135 47.97 36.79 -101.58
N LEU A 136 48.52 37.10 -100.40
CA LEU A 136 49.77 36.55 -99.85
C LEU A 136 49.54 35.65 -98.60
N GLY A 137 48.48 34.84 -98.59
CA GLY A 137 48.23 33.83 -97.55
C GLY A 137 48.95 32.48 -97.77
N PRO A 138 48.81 31.52 -96.84
CA PRO A 138 49.33 30.16 -97.00
C PRO A 138 48.70 29.38 -98.17
N ARG A 139 47.53 29.82 -98.66
CA ARG A 139 46.88 29.29 -99.88
C ARG A 139 46.97 30.25 -101.07
N ALA A 140 47.84 31.26 -100.97
CA ALA A 140 48.02 32.31 -101.96
C ALA A 140 48.27 31.75 -103.36
N TYR A 141 47.48 32.22 -104.32
CA TYR A 141 47.78 32.09 -105.75
C TYR A 141 49.06 32.85 -106.15
N ALA A 142 49.51 33.82 -105.34
CA ALA A 142 50.67 34.66 -105.63
C ALA A 142 52.02 33.91 -105.56
N ILE A 143 52.08 32.73 -104.93
CA ILE A 143 53.32 31.95 -104.80
C ILE A 143 53.20 30.66 -105.60
N ILE A 144 53.67 30.69 -106.85
CA ILE A 144 53.66 29.53 -107.74
C ILE A 144 54.90 28.68 -107.48
N GLY A 145 54.66 27.45 -107.02
CA GLY A 145 55.72 26.46 -106.77
C GLY A 145 55.82 25.46 -107.90
N GLN A 146 56.82 24.58 -107.81
CA GLN A 146 56.97 23.48 -108.75
C GLN A 146 55.73 22.57 -108.70
N GLY A 147 55.09 22.32 -109.85
CA GLY A 147 53.88 21.50 -109.94
C GLY A 147 52.56 22.18 -109.53
N THR A 148 52.58 23.43 -109.03
CA THR A 148 51.36 24.16 -108.65
C THR A 148 50.45 24.44 -109.85
N ILE A 149 51.01 24.71 -111.03
CA ILE A 149 50.23 24.98 -112.25
C ILE A 149 49.44 23.74 -112.68
N SER A 150 50.08 22.57 -112.74
CA SER A 150 49.40 21.30 -113.05
C SER A 150 48.29 20.99 -112.05
N ARG A 151 48.54 21.22 -110.75
CA ARG A 151 47.55 21.01 -109.68
C ARG A 151 46.30 21.89 -109.85
N ILE A 152 46.46 23.15 -110.27
CA ILE A 152 45.32 24.04 -110.52
C ILE A 152 44.50 23.54 -111.71
N ILE A 153 45.17 23.11 -112.79
CA ILE A 153 44.51 22.58 -114.00
C ILE A 153 43.75 21.28 -113.71
N GLU A 154 44.28 20.43 -112.84
CA GLU A 154 43.68 19.12 -112.47
C GLU A 154 42.72 19.20 -111.26
N SER A 155 42.55 20.37 -110.65
CA SER A 155 41.77 20.52 -109.41
C SER A 155 40.25 20.34 -109.61
N ARG A 156 39.57 19.83 -108.58
CA ARG A 156 38.11 19.72 -108.58
C ARG A 156 37.46 21.11 -108.49
N PRO A 157 36.23 21.30 -109.02
CA PRO A 157 35.54 22.60 -108.98
C PRO A 157 35.42 23.22 -107.57
N GLU A 158 35.27 22.40 -106.53
CA GLU A 158 35.22 22.84 -105.12
C GLU A 158 36.55 23.42 -104.63
N GLU A 159 37.67 22.83 -105.05
CA GLU A 159 39.01 23.30 -104.73
C GLU A 159 39.36 24.55 -105.53
N LEU A 160 38.98 24.57 -106.82
CA LEU A 160 39.13 25.72 -107.70
C LEU A 160 38.34 26.93 -107.18
N ARG A 161 37.13 26.70 -106.65
CA ARG A 161 36.30 27.75 -106.04
C ARG A 161 37.01 28.48 -104.91
N LEU A 162 37.81 27.78 -104.09
CA LEU A 162 38.55 28.42 -103.01
C LEU A 162 39.57 29.44 -103.56
N PHE A 163 40.27 29.08 -104.64
CA PHE A 163 41.22 29.98 -105.31
C PHE A 163 40.50 31.18 -105.94
N LEU A 164 39.32 30.97 -106.53
CA LEU A 164 38.50 32.04 -107.10
C LEU A 164 37.94 32.97 -106.01
N GLU A 165 37.49 32.43 -104.88
CA GLU A 165 37.00 33.22 -103.74
C GLU A 165 38.12 34.07 -103.10
N GLU A 166 39.34 33.53 -103.05
CA GLU A 166 40.53 34.26 -102.57
C GLU A 166 40.97 35.35 -103.56
N ALA A 167 40.97 35.04 -104.87
CA ALA A 167 41.27 36.03 -105.92
C ALA A 167 40.22 37.15 -105.99
N ALA A 168 38.95 36.84 -105.74
CA ALA A 168 37.86 37.82 -105.64
C ALA A 168 37.84 38.60 -104.32
N GLY A 169 38.69 38.24 -103.34
CA GLY A 169 38.78 38.91 -102.05
C GLY A 169 37.56 38.72 -101.12
N VAL A 170 36.65 37.79 -101.43
CA VAL A 170 35.42 37.56 -100.66
C VAL A 170 35.63 36.71 -99.41
N SER A 171 36.77 35.99 -99.33
CA SER A 171 37.11 35.09 -98.21
C SER A 171 37.10 35.80 -96.84
N LYS A 172 37.55 37.06 -96.77
CA LYS A 172 37.52 37.86 -95.53
C LYS A 172 36.12 38.04 -94.98
N TYR A 173 35.16 38.36 -95.84
CA TYR A 173 33.77 38.59 -95.43
C TYR A 173 33.06 37.29 -95.04
N LYS A 174 33.36 36.19 -95.76
CA LYS A 174 32.82 34.87 -95.48
C LYS A 174 33.26 34.34 -94.11
N GLU A 175 34.54 34.48 -93.77
CA GLU A 175 35.07 34.06 -92.47
C GLU A 175 34.49 34.91 -91.33
N ARG A 176 34.41 36.24 -91.51
CA ARG A 176 33.81 37.14 -90.52
C ARG A 176 32.32 36.85 -90.29
N ARG A 177 31.57 36.50 -91.34
CA ARG A 177 30.15 36.12 -91.22
C ARG A 177 30.01 34.86 -90.38
N ARG A 178 30.80 33.82 -90.67
CA ARG A 178 30.78 32.56 -89.93
C ARG A 178 31.10 32.76 -88.45
N GLU A 179 32.12 33.55 -88.13
CA GLU A 179 32.46 33.85 -86.74
C GLU A 179 31.33 34.59 -86.01
N THR A 180 30.70 35.54 -86.68
CA THR A 180 29.57 36.31 -86.10
C THR A 180 28.36 35.40 -85.87
N GLU A 181 28.07 34.50 -86.80
CA GLU A 181 26.98 33.53 -86.70
C GLU A 181 27.16 32.59 -85.51
N ASN A 182 28.38 32.07 -85.30
CA ASN A 182 28.70 31.24 -84.13
C ASN A 182 28.49 32.02 -82.82
N ARG A 183 29.03 33.25 -82.73
CA ARG A 183 28.86 34.09 -81.52
C ARG A 183 27.39 34.38 -81.22
N LEU A 184 26.58 34.59 -82.26
CA LEU A 184 25.15 34.82 -82.10
C LEU A 184 24.41 33.57 -81.63
N SER A 185 24.80 32.40 -82.12
CA SER A 185 24.29 31.11 -81.63
C SER A 185 24.59 30.93 -80.14
N ASP A 186 25.85 31.14 -79.73
CA ASP A 186 26.26 31.02 -78.32
C ASP A 186 25.48 32.00 -77.43
N THR A 187 25.25 33.23 -77.92
CA THR A 187 24.47 34.24 -77.19
C THR A 187 23.02 33.83 -77.01
N ARG A 188 22.40 33.20 -78.02
CA ARG A 188 21.02 32.70 -77.93
C ARG A 188 20.91 31.57 -76.91
N GLU A 189 21.85 30.64 -76.90
CA GLU A 189 21.87 29.55 -75.91
C GLU A 189 22.00 30.10 -74.47
N ASN A 190 22.87 31.09 -74.27
CA ASN A 190 22.99 31.76 -72.98
C ASN A 190 21.70 32.47 -72.56
N LEU A 191 20.98 33.10 -73.50
CA LEU A 191 19.70 33.75 -73.20
C LEU A 191 18.65 32.73 -72.74
N THR A 192 18.52 31.60 -73.45
CA THR A 192 17.61 30.51 -73.05
C THR A 192 17.91 30.04 -71.63
N ARG A 193 19.19 29.87 -71.29
CA ARG A 193 19.59 29.48 -69.93
C ARG A 193 19.20 30.51 -68.88
N VAL A 194 19.31 31.80 -69.18
CA VAL A 194 18.88 32.87 -68.26
C VAL A 194 17.36 32.85 -68.08
N GLU A 195 16.60 32.62 -69.15
CA GLU A 195 15.14 32.48 -69.08
C GLU A 195 14.70 31.31 -68.20
N ASP A 196 15.38 30.16 -68.29
CA ASP A 196 15.11 29.00 -67.42
C ASP A 196 15.37 29.32 -65.94
N ILE A 197 16.50 29.97 -65.64
CA ILE A 197 16.83 30.41 -64.27
C ILE A 197 15.78 31.40 -63.75
N LEU A 198 15.33 32.35 -64.58
CA LEU A 198 14.29 33.29 -64.19
C LEU A 198 12.96 32.60 -63.88
N ARG A 199 12.57 31.59 -64.66
CA ARG A 199 11.36 30.80 -64.38
C ARG A 199 11.46 30.07 -63.05
N GLU A 200 12.60 29.44 -62.77
CA GLU A 200 12.84 28.75 -61.51
C GLU A 200 12.79 29.73 -60.32
N LEU A 201 13.47 30.87 -60.42
CA LEU A 201 13.50 31.90 -59.39
C LEU A 201 12.11 32.47 -59.12
N ASN A 202 11.31 32.74 -60.16
CA ASN A 202 9.95 33.23 -60.00
C ASN A 202 9.05 32.19 -59.29
N ALA A 203 9.18 30.91 -59.63
CA ALA A 203 8.43 29.84 -58.94
C ALA A 203 8.82 29.72 -57.46
N ASN A 204 10.11 29.92 -57.14
CA ASN A 204 10.57 29.94 -55.75
C ASN A 204 10.09 31.20 -55.01
N LEU A 205 10.07 32.35 -55.67
CA LEU A 205 9.57 33.61 -55.12
C LEU A 205 8.09 33.50 -54.76
N GLU A 206 7.24 32.96 -55.64
CA GLU A 206 5.80 32.77 -55.36
C GLU A 206 5.56 31.85 -54.14
N LYS A 207 6.38 30.79 -53.97
CA LYS A 207 6.32 29.93 -52.79
C LYS A 207 6.70 30.68 -51.52
N LEU A 208 7.77 31.49 -51.58
CA LEU A 208 8.25 32.28 -50.45
C LEU A 208 7.25 33.37 -50.07
N GLU A 209 6.58 34.00 -51.03
CA GLU A 209 5.51 34.98 -50.78
C GLU A 209 4.34 34.34 -50.03
N LYS A 210 3.86 33.16 -50.47
CA LYS A 210 2.81 32.41 -49.76
C LYS A 210 3.23 32.04 -48.34
N GLN A 211 4.48 31.62 -48.15
CA GLN A 211 5.01 31.31 -46.82
C GLN A 211 5.08 32.56 -45.93
N ALA A 212 5.50 33.70 -46.48
CA ALA A 212 5.55 34.97 -45.77
C ALA A 212 4.15 35.45 -45.36
N GLU A 213 3.15 35.31 -46.24
CA GLU A 213 1.75 35.65 -45.93
C GLU A 213 1.20 34.79 -44.78
N VAL A 214 1.43 33.47 -44.83
CA VAL A 214 1.02 32.54 -43.76
C VAL A 214 1.73 32.89 -42.44
N ALA A 215 3.02 33.17 -42.48
CA ALA A 215 3.80 33.55 -41.29
C ALA A 215 3.32 34.89 -40.70
N ALA A 216 3.03 35.88 -41.54
CA ALA A 216 2.49 37.17 -41.11
C ALA A 216 1.11 37.00 -40.43
N LYS A 217 0.23 36.19 -41.04
CA LYS A 217 -1.08 35.87 -40.46
C LYS A 217 -0.97 35.12 -39.14
N TYR A 218 -0.05 34.15 -39.05
CA TYR A 218 0.24 33.43 -37.81
C TYR A 218 0.70 34.39 -36.71
N ASN A 219 1.66 35.27 -37.01
CA ASN A 219 2.18 36.24 -36.04
C ASN A 219 1.08 37.19 -35.54
N ALA A 220 0.21 37.66 -36.43
CA ALA A 220 -0.93 38.51 -36.07
C ALA A 220 -1.96 37.78 -35.20
N LEU A 221 -2.28 36.52 -35.51
CA LEU A 221 -3.18 35.71 -34.70
C LEU A 221 -2.57 35.36 -33.34
N ASN A 222 -1.26 35.10 -33.30
CA ASN A 222 -0.56 34.79 -32.06
C ASN A 222 -0.49 36.02 -31.14
N SER A 223 -0.27 37.22 -31.69
CA SER A 223 -0.29 38.44 -30.90
C SER A 223 -1.69 38.76 -30.36
N ASP A 224 -2.75 38.57 -31.17
CA ASP A 224 -4.14 38.72 -30.73
C ASP A 224 -4.52 37.70 -29.65
N ALA A 225 -4.14 36.43 -29.83
CA ALA A 225 -4.34 35.38 -28.82
C ALA A 225 -3.63 35.71 -27.51
N THR A 226 -2.36 36.15 -27.59
CA THR A 226 -1.58 36.56 -26.41
C THR A 226 -2.24 37.74 -25.69
N LEU A 227 -2.70 38.76 -26.44
CA LEU A 227 -3.41 39.91 -25.88
C LEU A 227 -4.70 39.49 -25.17
N LYS A 228 -5.53 38.67 -25.81
CA LYS A 228 -6.79 38.16 -25.24
C LYS A 228 -6.53 37.30 -24.00
N GLN A 229 -5.47 36.50 -24.01
CA GLN A 229 -5.06 35.72 -22.86
C GLN A 229 -4.68 36.65 -21.70
N HIS A 230 -3.85 37.68 -21.94
CA HIS A 230 -3.52 38.67 -20.91
C HIS A 230 -4.76 39.41 -20.38
N GLN A 231 -5.70 39.78 -21.25
CA GLN A 231 -6.97 40.38 -20.83
C GLN A 231 -7.79 39.44 -19.94
N LEU A 232 -7.87 38.15 -20.29
CA LEU A 232 -8.53 37.15 -19.46
C LEU A 232 -7.85 37.00 -18.09
N TRP A 233 -6.52 36.97 -18.04
CA TRP A 233 -5.77 36.92 -16.78
C TRP A 233 -6.00 38.16 -15.93
N PHE A 234 -6.07 39.34 -16.55
CA PHE A 234 -6.37 40.58 -15.87
C PHE A 234 -7.77 40.56 -15.25
N LEU A 235 -8.78 40.10 -15.99
CA LEU A 235 -10.15 39.95 -15.49
C LEU A 235 -10.21 38.94 -14.34
N LYS A 236 -9.61 37.75 -14.51
CA LYS A 236 -9.55 36.74 -13.45
C LYS A 236 -8.88 37.24 -12.18
N ARG A 237 -7.84 38.07 -12.32
CA ARG A 237 -7.18 38.71 -11.17
C ARG A 237 -8.12 39.69 -10.48
N ALA A 238 -8.83 40.53 -11.23
CA ALA A 238 -9.79 41.48 -10.68
C ALA A 238 -10.93 40.77 -9.94
N ASP A 239 -11.48 39.69 -10.51
CA ASP A 239 -12.50 38.86 -9.87
C ASP A 239 -11.96 38.22 -8.58
N ALA A 240 -10.75 37.64 -8.62
CA ALA A 240 -10.12 37.05 -7.44
C ALA A 240 -9.84 38.08 -6.33
N GLU A 241 -9.49 39.31 -6.68
CA GLU A 241 -9.27 40.40 -5.71
C GLU A 241 -10.59 40.87 -5.08
N ALA A 242 -11.67 40.91 -5.87
CA ALA A 242 -13.02 41.16 -5.37
C ALA A 242 -13.48 40.05 -4.41
N ASP A 243 -13.30 38.78 -4.78
CA ASP A 243 -13.63 37.62 -3.94
C ASP A 243 -12.80 37.61 -2.66
N GLN A 244 -11.50 37.89 -2.75
CA GLN A 244 -10.63 38.01 -1.57
C GLN A 244 -11.14 39.11 -0.62
N THR A 245 -11.53 40.26 -1.17
CA THR A 245 -12.07 41.36 -0.39
C THR A 245 -13.37 40.97 0.30
N LYS A 246 -14.27 40.27 -0.40
CA LYS A 246 -15.52 39.76 0.15
C LYS A 246 -15.26 38.77 1.29
N VAL A 247 -14.44 37.75 1.07
CA VAL A 247 -14.09 36.76 2.10
C VAL A 247 -13.43 37.43 3.32
N ARG A 248 -12.60 38.46 3.09
CA ARG A 248 -12.00 39.24 4.19
C ARG A 248 -13.07 39.97 5.02
N LEU A 249 -14.05 40.59 4.36
CA LEU A 249 -15.16 41.27 5.04
C LEU A 249 -16.05 40.29 5.80
N ASP A 250 -16.41 39.17 5.18
CA ASP A 250 -17.19 38.11 5.82
C ASP A 250 -16.46 37.53 7.05
N GLY A 251 -15.14 37.36 6.95
CA GLY A 251 -14.29 36.95 8.07
C GLY A 251 -14.26 37.97 9.22
N LEU A 252 -14.16 39.26 8.91
CA LEU A 252 -14.23 40.33 9.92
C LEU A 252 -15.60 40.38 10.59
N GLN A 253 -16.69 40.20 9.83
CA GLN A 253 -18.04 40.10 10.40
C GLN A 253 -18.18 38.90 11.33
N ALA A 254 -17.70 37.72 10.92
CA ALA A 254 -17.75 36.52 11.75
C ALA A 254 -16.96 36.68 13.06
N VAL A 255 -15.83 37.40 13.05
CA VAL A 255 -15.08 37.73 14.27
C VAL A 255 -15.90 38.64 15.17
N ASN A 256 -16.51 39.71 14.65
CA ASN A 256 -17.36 40.60 15.43
C ASN A 256 -18.57 39.87 16.03
N ASP A 257 -19.22 38.99 15.25
CA ASP A 257 -20.34 38.17 15.71
C ASP A 257 -19.93 37.22 16.83
N LEU A 258 -18.73 36.63 16.73
CA LEU A 258 -18.18 35.77 17.77
C LEU A 258 -17.89 36.57 19.06
N GLU A 259 -17.26 37.74 18.94
CA GLU A 259 -17.00 38.62 20.08
C GLU A 259 -18.30 39.04 20.77
N SER A 260 -19.35 39.37 20.00
CA SER A 260 -20.69 39.67 20.53
C SER A 260 -21.25 38.47 21.31
N ARG A 261 -21.23 37.27 20.73
CA ARG A 261 -21.73 36.05 21.40
C ARG A 261 -20.91 35.70 22.65
N MET A 262 -19.60 35.95 22.65
CA MET A 262 -18.76 35.76 23.83
C MET A 262 -19.10 36.77 24.93
N ALA A 263 -19.43 38.01 24.58
CA ALA A 263 -19.90 39.00 25.55
C ALA A 263 -21.25 38.58 26.14
N ASP A 264 -22.20 38.13 25.31
CA ASP A 264 -23.50 37.61 25.76
C ASP A 264 -23.33 36.40 26.69
N LEU A 265 -22.46 35.45 26.33
CA LEU A 265 -22.16 34.28 27.18
C LEU A 265 -21.62 34.71 28.55
N ARG A 266 -20.67 35.64 28.58
CA ARG A 266 -20.10 36.15 29.84
C ARG A 266 -21.14 36.86 30.70
N ALA A 267 -22.07 37.60 30.08
CA ALA A 267 -23.18 38.22 30.79
C ALA A 267 -24.09 37.16 31.42
N VAL A 268 -24.47 36.12 30.66
CA VAL A 268 -25.28 35.01 31.17
C VAL A 268 -24.56 34.23 32.27
N GLU A 269 -23.25 33.99 32.16
CA GLU A 269 -22.45 33.35 33.21
C GLU A 269 -22.43 34.18 34.50
N SER A 270 -22.28 35.51 34.38
CA SER A 270 -22.36 36.43 35.52
C SER A 270 -23.73 36.41 36.19
N ASP A 271 -24.81 36.41 35.39
CA ASP A 271 -26.18 36.32 35.90
C ASP A 271 -26.43 34.97 36.60
N LEU A 272 -25.95 33.88 36.01
CA LEU A 272 -26.04 32.53 36.58
C LEU A 272 -25.34 32.48 37.95
N GLU A 273 -24.13 33.04 38.05
CA GLU A 273 -23.38 33.06 39.31
C GLU A 273 -24.10 33.90 40.38
N THR A 274 -24.69 35.04 39.97
CA THR A 274 -25.53 35.85 40.86
C THR A 274 -26.74 35.07 41.38
N ILE A 275 -27.42 34.33 40.50
CA ILE A 275 -28.56 33.48 40.87
C ILE A 275 -28.12 32.34 41.78
N ARG A 276 -26.97 31.71 41.53
CA ARG A 276 -26.41 30.66 42.41
C ARG A 276 -26.11 31.17 43.80
N GLN A 277 -25.48 32.34 43.92
CA GLN A 277 -25.23 32.96 45.22
C GLN A 277 -26.53 33.25 45.97
N ALA A 278 -27.54 33.79 45.28
CA ALA A 278 -28.85 34.01 45.86
C ALA A 278 -29.52 32.68 46.30
N HIS A 279 -29.38 31.62 45.51
CA HIS A 279 -29.89 30.29 45.85
C HIS A 279 -29.19 29.70 47.08
N TYR A 280 -27.86 29.78 47.18
CA TYR A 280 -27.13 29.32 48.36
C TYR A 280 -27.52 30.10 49.62
N ALA A 281 -27.62 31.43 49.51
CA ALA A 281 -28.08 32.27 50.62
C ALA A 281 -29.50 31.90 51.08
N ALA A 282 -30.41 31.64 50.14
CA ALA A 282 -31.76 31.17 50.46
C ALA A 282 -31.74 29.76 51.09
N GLY A 283 -30.90 28.85 50.58
CA GLY A 283 -30.70 27.51 51.15
C GLY A 283 -30.19 27.55 52.58
N ASP A 284 -29.23 28.43 52.89
CA ASP A 284 -28.74 28.67 54.25
C ASP A 284 -29.84 29.21 55.16
N GLN A 285 -30.67 30.14 54.69
CA GLN A 285 -31.83 30.63 55.44
C GLN A 285 -32.83 29.51 55.75
N VAL A 286 -33.09 28.62 54.79
CA VAL A 286 -33.96 27.45 54.99
C VAL A 286 -33.35 26.49 56.01
N ASN A 287 -32.06 26.17 55.91
CA ASN A 287 -31.37 25.31 56.86
C ASN A 287 -31.39 25.92 58.28
N GLN A 288 -31.18 27.23 58.43
CA GLN A 288 -31.30 27.92 59.71
C GLN A 288 -32.73 27.89 60.26
N ALA A 289 -33.74 28.07 59.40
CA ALA A 289 -35.14 27.96 59.81
C ALA A 289 -35.51 26.53 60.23
N GLN A 290 -35.02 25.52 59.50
CA GLN A 290 -35.19 24.10 59.86
C GLN A 290 -34.48 23.76 61.17
N GLY A 291 -33.26 24.25 61.39
CA GLY A 291 -32.55 24.09 62.66
C GLY A 291 -33.35 24.64 63.84
N ARG A 292 -33.86 25.88 63.73
CA ARG A 292 -34.75 26.48 64.74
C ARG A 292 -36.05 25.69 64.93
N LEU A 293 -36.62 25.15 63.85
CA LEU A 293 -37.80 24.29 63.93
C LEU A 293 -37.49 23.00 64.71
N TYR A 294 -36.36 22.34 64.44
CA TYR A 294 -35.96 21.12 65.13
C TYR A 294 -35.67 21.37 66.61
N GLU A 295 -35.00 22.48 66.94
CA GLU A 295 -34.80 22.91 68.34
C GLU A 295 -36.14 23.11 69.05
N ALA A 296 -37.04 23.88 68.46
CA ALA A 296 -38.38 24.10 69.01
C ALA A 296 -39.18 22.78 69.13
N THR A 297 -39.07 21.88 68.15
CA THR A 297 -39.75 20.57 68.19
C THR A 297 -39.17 19.66 69.27
N ALA A 298 -37.86 19.70 69.49
CA ALA A 298 -37.19 18.96 70.56
C ALA A 298 -37.58 19.51 71.94
N GLU A 299 -37.68 20.84 72.09
CA GLU A 299 -38.19 21.45 73.31
C GLU A 299 -39.65 21.08 73.57
N VAL A 300 -40.50 21.12 72.55
CA VAL A 300 -41.89 20.66 72.65
C VAL A 300 -41.93 19.18 73.07
N GLY A 301 -41.14 18.31 72.44
CA GLY A 301 -41.08 16.88 72.79
C GLY A 301 -40.59 16.64 74.23
N LYS A 302 -39.63 17.44 74.71
CA LYS A 302 -39.14 17.41 76.09
C LYS A 302 -40.24 17.84 77.07
N LEU A 303 -40.92 18.95 76.79
CA LEU A 303 -42.04 19.45 77.60
C LEU A 303 -43.20 18.46 77.61
N GLU A 304 -43.54 17.85 76.47
CA GLU A 304 -44.57 16.80 76.40
C GLU A 304 -44.21 15.55 77.19
N ALA A 305 -42.94 15.14 77.19
CA ALA A 305 -42.46 14.03 78.00
C ALA A 305 -42.53 14.36 79.51
N GLU A 306 -42.17 15.59 79.88
CA GLU A 306 -42.27 16.09 81.26
C GLU A 306 -43.73 16.17 81.73
N ILE A 307 -44.62 16.68 80.88
CA ILE A 307 -46.08 16.69 81.14
C ILE A 307 -46.60 15.26 81.31
N ARG A 308 -46.25 14.32 80.42
CA ARG A 308 -46.64 12.91 80.55
C ARG A 308 -46.15 12.31 81.87
N TYR A 309 -44.89 12.54 82.23
CA TYR A 309 -44.33 12.05 83.48
C TYR A 309 -45.07 12.59 84.71
N VAL A 310 -45.42 13.89 84.71
CA VAL A 310 -46.20 14.51 85.78
C VAL A 310 -47.62 13.96 85.84
N VAL A 311 -48.29 13.77 84.70
CA VAL A 311 -49.65 13.23 84.63
C VAL A 311 -49.68 11.76 85.08
N GLU A 312 -48.78 10.92 84.60
CA GLU A 312 -48.65 9.52 85.03
C GLU A 312 -48.23 9.41 86.50
N GLY A 313 -47.40 10.34 86.98
CA GLY A 313 -47.05 10.46 88.39
C GLY A 313 -48.28 10.78 89.24
N ARG A 314 -49.10 11.74 88.81
CA ARG A 314 -50.35 12.10 89.47
C ARG A 314 -51.34 10.94 89.50
N GLN A 315 -51.55 10.25 88.38
CA GLN A 315 -52.41 9.06 88.31
C GLN A 315 -51.92 7.93 89.21
N ARG A 316 -50.60 7.67 89.26
CA ARG A 316 -50.03 6.69 90.19
C ARG A 316 -50.30 7.04 91.64
N VAL A 317 -50.15 8.31 92.03
CA VAL A 317 -50.42 8.76 93.41
C VAL A 317 -51.91 8.65 93.74
N GLU A 318 -52.78 9.00 92.79
CA GLU A 318 -54.24 8.93 92.94
C GLU A 318 -54.72 7.48 93.10
N GLN A 319 -54.21 6.54 92.29
CA GLN A 319 -54.45 5.10 92.47
C GLN A 319 -53.91 4.57 93.81
N ARG A 320 -52.78 5.10 94.28
CA ARG A 320 -52.20 4.73 95.58
C ARG A 320 -53.05 5.23 96.73
N LEU A 321 -53.64 6.42 96.60
CA LEU A 321 -54.59 6.97 97.59
C LEU A 321 -55.86 6.12 97.68
N VAL A 322 -56.41 5.66 96.53
CA VAL A 322 -57.57 4.77 96.51
C VAL A 322 -57.26 3.43 97.19
N THR A 323 -56.13 2.80 96.86
CA THR A 323 -55.75 1.53 97.49
C THR A 323 -55.43 1.66 98.98
N LEU A 324 -54.83 2.78 99.42
CA LEU A 324 -54.64 3.08 100.84
C LEU A 324 -55.97 3.31 101.57
N ALA A 325 -56.93 3.98 100.94
CA ALA A 325 -58.27 4.18 101.53
C ALA A 325 -59.01 2.85 101.71
N GLU A 326 -58.94 1.96 100.73
CA GLU A 326 -59.49 0.58 100.83
C GLU A 326 -58.79 -0.21 101.95
N GLN A 327 -57.47 -0.13 102.05
CA GLN A 327 -56.71 -0.78 103.13
C GLN A 327 -57.11 -0.25 104.51
N ILE A 328 -57.28 1.07 104.67
CA ILE A 328 -57.70 1.68 105.94
C ILE A 328 -59.10 1.18 106.34
N ALA A 329 -60.05 1.13 105.41
CA ALA A 329 -61.39 0.59 105.67
C ALA A 329 -61.34 -0.89 106.08
N GLN A 330 -60.48 -1.68 105.42
CA GLN A 330 -60.31 -3.11 105.73
C GLN A 330 -59.69 -3.33 107.13
N TRP A 331 -58.73 -2.48 107.53
CA TRP A 331 -58.15 -2.52 108.88
C TRP A 331 -59.11 -2.03 109.97
N GLN A 332 -60.00 -1.08 109.66
CA GLN A 332 -61.07 -0.66 110.58
C GLN A 332 -62.06 -1.78 110.84
N SER A 333 -62.53 -2.47 109.79
CA SER A 333 -63.41 -3.64 109.91
C SER A 333 -62.78 -4.76 110.76
N ARG A 334 -61.49 -5.05 110.55
CA ARG A 334 -60.77 -6.05 111.37
C ARG A 334 -60.63 -5.65 112.83
N ARG A 335 -60.53 -4.34 113.12
CA ARG A 335 -60.45 -3.86 114.50
C ARG A 335 -61.80 -4.04 115.21
N GLU A 336 -62.90 -3.73 114.54
CA GLU A 336 -64.25 -3.93 115.08
C GLU A 336 -64.56 -5.41 115.33
N GLU A 337 -64.13 -6.31 114.43
CA GLU A 337 -64.25 -7.76 114.63
C GLU A 337 -63.44 -8.24 115.84
N ALA A 338 -62.21 -7.75 116.01
CA ALA A 338 -61.35 -8.11 117.14
C ALA A 338 -61.86 -7.58 118.49
N ASP A 339 -62.47 -6.39 118.51
CA ASP A 339 -63.08 -5.82 119.72
C ASP A 339 -64.29 -6.67 120.18
N ILE A 340 -65.11 -7.17 119.25
CA ILE A 340 -66.23 -8.09 119.54
C ILE A 340 -65.71 -9.44 120.04
N GLU A 341 -64.60 -9.96 119.48
CA GLU A 341 -64.00 -11.22 119.89
C GLU A 341 -63.39 -11.16 121.31
N LEU A 342 -62.81 -10.01 121.68
CA LEU A 342 -62.30 -9.74 123.03
C LEU A 342 -63.41 -9.70 124.08
N GLU A 343 -64.56 -9.12 123.77
CA GLU A 343 -65.71 -9.06 124.68
C GLU A 343 -66.29 -10.47 124.95
N ASN A 344 -66.33 -11.33 123.93
CA ASN A 344 -66.74 -12.73 124.08
C ASN A 344 -65.75 -13.57 124.91
N LEU A 345 -64.44 -13.35 124.73
CA LEU A 345 -63.40 -14.04 125.50
C LEU A 345 -63.38 -13.62 126.98
N ALA A 346 -63.69 -12.35 127.27
CA ALA A 346 -63.83 -11.87 128.65
C ALA A 346 -65.01 -12.53 129.39
N GLY A 347 -66.13 -12.76 128.70
CA GLY A 347 -67.28 -13.50 129.25
C GLY A 347 -66.97 -14.98 129.53
N ALA A 348 -66.24 -15.64 128.62
CA ALA A 348 -65.84 -17.04 128.79
C ALA A 348 -64.81 -17.28 129.91
N GLY A 349 -64.00 -16.27 130.26
CA GLY A 349 -63.01 -16.35 131.33
C GLY A 349 -63.63 -16.46 132.73
N VAL A 350 -64.74 -15.74 132.98
CA VAL A 350 -65.44 -15.77 134.27
C VAL A 350 -66.09 -17.14 134.52
N ASP A 351 -66.69 -17.75 133.49
CA ASP A 351 -67.30 -19.08 133.57
C ASP A 351 -66.27 -20.21 133.77
N ALA A 352 -65.02 -20.00 133.35
CA ALA A 352 -63.95 -20.98 133.50
C ALA A 352 -63.34 -20.99 134.91
N GLU A 353 -63.35 -19.84 135.59
CA GLU A 353 -62.78 -19.67 136.93
C GLU A 353 -63.68 -20.31 138.01
N GLU A 354 -65.01 -20.22 137.89
CA GLU A 354 -65.96 -20.96 138.76
C GLU A 354 -65.86 -22.49 138.60
N ARG A 355 -65.54 -22.99 137.40
CA ARG A 355 -65.40 -24.45 137.17
C ARG A 355 -64.10 -25.00 137.75
N ALA A 356 -63.05 -24.19 137.83
CA ALA A 356 -61.75 -24.59 138.36
C ALA A 356 -61.79 -24.84 139.88
N GLU A 357 -62.54 -24.03 140.64
CA GLU A 357 -62.70 -24.23 142.09
C GLU A 357 -63.48 -25.52 142.43
N MET A 358 -64.52 -25.87 141.66
CA MET A 358 -65.25 -27.13 141.87
C MET A 358 -64.41 -28.38 141.56
N LEU A 359 -63.58 -28.34 140.52
CA LEU A 359 -62.74 -29.47 140.12
C LEU A 359 -61.57 -29.70 141.09
N ALA A 360 -61.05 -28.65 141.73
CA ALA A 360 -59.99 -28.78 142.74
C ALA A 360 -60.46 -29.58 143.97
N ALA A 361 -61.70 -29.39 144.42
CA ALA A 361 -62.29 -30.15 145.53
C ALA A 361 -62.50 -31.64 145.20
N GLN A 362 -62.77 -31.98 143.94
CA GLN A 362 -62.97 -33.39 143.50
C GLN A 362 -61.66 -34.18 143.38
N VAL A 363 -60.53 -33.50 143.14
CA VAL A 363 -59.21 -34.14 143.02
C VAL A 363 -58.66 -34.58 144.38
N GLU A 364 -58.95 -33.84 145.45
CA GLU A 364 -58.52 -34.18 146.80
C GLU A 364 -59.22 -35.45 147.34
N GLU A 365 -60.47 -35.69 146.93
CA GLU A 365 -61.23 -36.89 147.27
C GLU A 365 -60.77 -38.14 146.50
N GLN A 366 -60.41 -38.01 145.22
CA GLN A 366 -59.90 -39.14 144.42
C GLN A 366 -58.45 -39.53 144.77
N ALA A 367 -57.64 -38.61 145.31
CA ALA A 367 -56.27 -38.90 145.73
C ALA A 367 -56.18 -39.93 146.88
N MET A 368 -57.23 -40.08 147.70
CA MET A 368 -57.27 -41.11 148.75
C MET A 368 -57.52 -42.53 148.24
N GLN A 369 -58.05 -42.70 147.02
CA GLN A 369 -58.40 -44.01 146.44
C GLN A 369 -57.33 -44.62 145.52
N LEU A 370 -56.28 -43.84 145.20
CA LEU A 370 -55.25 -44.21 144.22
C LEU A 370 -54.33 -45.38 144.65
N PRO A 371 -53.93 -45.54 145.93
CA PRO A 371 -53.04 -46.63 146.34
C PRO A 371 -53.64 -48.04 146.16
N ASP A 372 -54.95 -48.20 146.34
CA ASP A 372 -55.64 -49.50 146.22
C ASP A 372 -55.80 -49.95 144.75
N LEU A 373 -55.90 -48.99 143.82
CA LEU A 373 -56.04 -49.27 142.39
C LEU A 373 -54.70 -49.63 141.72
N GLU A 374 -53.58 -49.10 142.22
CA GLU A 374 -52.24 -49.42 141.71
C GLU A 374 -51.80 -50.86 142.05
N ASP A 375 -52.24 -51.41 143.18
CA ASP A 375 -51.96 -52.80 143.57
C ASP A 375 -52.81 -53.82 142.77
N ALA A 376 -54.04 -53.44 142.41
CA ALA A 376 -54.90 -54.25 141.52
C ALA A 376 -54.33 -54.37 140.10
N LEU A 377 -53.69 -53.30 139.59
CA LEU A 377 -53.09 -53.27 138.25
C LEU A 377 -51.84 -54.17 138.15
N ARG A 378 -51.01 -54.22 139.20
CA ARG A 378 -49.82 -55.12 139.23
C ARG A 378 -50.20 -56.60 139.20
N GLN A 379 -51.26 -57.00 139.90
CA GLN A 379 -51.74 -58.39 139.87
C GLN A 379 -52.31 -58.78 138.50
N ALA A 380 -53.00 -57.86 137.82
CA ALA A 380 -53.54 -58.11 136.48
C ALA A 380 -52.44 -58.26 135.42
N GLN A 381 -51.35 -57.49 135.51
CA GLN A 381 -50.22 -57.58 134.57
C GLN A 381 -49.39 -58.86 134.72
N SER A 382 -49.24 -59.39 135.95
CA SER A 382 -48.57 -60.68 136.17
C SER A 382 -49.34 -61.85 135.54
N ARG A 383 -50.67 -61.90 135.70
CA ARG A 383 -51.52 -62.96 135.11
C ARG A 383 -51.54 -62.91 133.57
N ALA A 384 -51.50 -61.71 132.99
CA ALA A 384 -51.45 -61.54 131.54
C ALA A 384 -50.11 -62.01 130.92
N SER A 385 -49.01 -61.94 131.67
CA SER A 385 -47.69 -62.40 131.20
C SER A 385 -47.58 -63.93 131.21
N GLU A 386 -48.17 -64.62 132.18
CA GLU A 386 -48.23 -66.10 132.19
C GLU A 386 -49.10 -66.66 131.06
N GLN A 387 -50.26 -66.04 130.79
CA GLN A 387 -51.14 -66.45 129.69
C GLN A 387 -50.53 -66.21 128.31
N ARG A 388 -49.69 -65.19 128.12
CA ARG A 388 -48.97 -65.01 126.84
C ARG A 388 -47.91 -66.08 126.60
N GLY A 389 -47.27 -66.60 127.65
CA GLY A 389 -46.28 -67.68 127.53
C GLY A 389 -46.89 -69.01 127.07
N SER A 390 -48.08 -69.37 127.58
CA SER A 390 -48.76 -70.61 127.21
C SER A 390 -49.33 -70.56 125.78
N VAL A 391 -49.80 -69.39 125.32
CA VAL A 391 -50.32 -69.20 123.95
C VAL A 391 -49.23 -69.39 122.88
N VAL A 392 -48.00 -68.94 123.14
CA VAL A 392 -46.87 -69.11 122.20
C VAL A 392 -46.45 -70.58 122.08
N GLN A 393 -46.50 -71.33 123.19
CA GLN A 393 -46.12 -72.74 123.20
C GLN A 393 -47.16 -73.63 122.48
N VAL A 394 -48.45 -73.29 122.58
CA VAL A 394 -49.53 -73.96 121.82
C VAL A 394 -49.49 -73.57 120.34
N GLN A 395 -49.16 -72.31 120.00
CA GLN A 395 -48.99 -71.90 118.60
C GLN A 395 -47.83 -72.62 117.89
N GLN A 396 -46.73 -72.92 118.58
CA GLN A 396 -45.63 -73.70 118.00
C GLN A 396 -46.01 -75.17 117.74
N GLN A 397 -46.83 -75.79 118.60
CA GLN A 397 -47.34 -77.15 118.35
C GLN A 397 -48.38 -77.18 117.23
N ILE A 398 -49.25 -76.16 117.13
CA ILE A 398 -50.19 -75.99 116.01
C ILE A 398 -49.43 -75.79 114.69
N GLY A 399 -48.29 -75.10 114.68
CA GLY A 399 -47.48 -74.89 113.47
C GLY A 399 -46.90 -76.18 112.88
N VAL A 400 -46.49 -77.13 113.73
CA VAL A 400 -45.95 -78.44 113.30
C VAL A 400 -47.08 -79.36 112.81
N LEU A 401 -48.19 -79.43 113.55
CA LEU A 401 -49.36 -80.24 113.16
C LEU A 401 -50.09 -79.67 111.93
N ALA A 402 -50.10 -78.35 111.74
CA ALA A 402 -50.65 -77.71 110.54
C ALA A 402 -49.74 -77.85 109.30
N ALA A 403 -48.45 -78.18 109.48
CA ALA A 403 -47.57 -78.54 108.36
C ALA A 403 -47.78 -80.01 107.94
N GLU A 404 -47.97 -80.92 108.90
CA GLU A 404 -48.38 -82.30 108.62
C GLU A 404 -49.78 -82.36 107.99
N GLN A 405 -50.73 -81.54 108.46
CA GLN A 405 -52.04 -81.39 107.84
C GLN A 405 -51.95 -80.81 106.42
N ARG A 406 -51.05 -79.83 106.18
CA ARG A 406 -50.81 -79.29 104.83
C ARG A 406 -50.21 -80.33 103.89
N SER A 407 -49.32 -81.21 104.36
CA SER A 407 -48.78 -82.32 103.57
C SER A 407 -49.87 -83.33 103.14
N ILE A 408 -50.82 -83.62 104.04
CA ILE A 408 -51.94 -84.52 103.77
C ILE A 408 -53.02 -83.83 102.90
N ASP A 409 -53.25 -82.52 103.07
CA ASP A 409 -54.11 -81.71 102.20
C ASP A 409 -53.50 -81.54 100.79
N GLU A 410 -52.18 -81.46 100.65
CA GLU A 410 -51.48 -81.42 99.35
C GLU A 410 -51.67 -82.74 98.60
N GLN A 411 -51.64 -83.88 99.31
CA GLN A 411 -51.93 -85.21 98.75
C GLN A 411 -53.41 -85.40 98.39
N SER A 412 -54.34 -84.84 99.18
CA SER A 412 -55.78 -84.85 98.86
C SER A 412 -56.12 -83.92 97.69
N ARG A 413 -55.53 -82.72 97.62
CA ARG A 413 -55.72 -81.76 96.52
C ARG A 413 -55.13 -82.22 95.20
N GLN A 414 -54.05 -83.01 95.20
CA GLN A 414 -53.54 -83.62 93.98
C GLN A 414 -54.46 -84.71 93.42
N LEU A 415 -55.18 -85.43 94.29
CA LEU A 415 -56.16 -86.45 93.88
C LEU A 415 -57.51 -85.83 93.48
N ASP A 416 -57.97 -84.80 94.18
CA ASP A 416 -59.19 -84.05 93.81
C ASP A 416 -58.97 -83.18 92.55
N GLY A 417 -57.77 -82.61 92.37
CA GLY A 417 -57.38 -81.92 91.14
C GLY A 417 -57.27 -82.84 89.92
N ARG A 418 -56.99 -84.14 90.12
CA ARG A 418 -57.09 -85.18 89.08
C ARG A 418 -58.55 -85.53 88.76
N PHE A 419 -59.42 -85.54 89.76
CA PHE A 419 -60.83 -85.89 89.61
C PHE A 419 -61.67 -84.77 88.97
N GLU A 420 -61.46 -83.51 89.35
CA GLU A 420 -62.18 -82.38 88.75
C GLU A 420 -61.63 -81.97 87.38
N ARG A 421 -60.32 -82.11 87.09
CA ARG A 421 -59.80 -81.96 85.71
C ARG A 421 -60.39 -82.99 84.74
N LEU A 422 -60.49 -84.26 85.15
CA LEU A 422 -61.14 -85.31 84.32
C LEU A 422 -62.66 -85.12 84.19
N ARG A 423 -63.29 -84.33 85.06
CA ARG A 423 -64.73 -84.03 85.03
C ARG A 423 -65.08 -82.75 84.26
N THR A 424 -64.19 -81.75 84.28
CA THR A 424 -64.29 -80.55 83.44
C THR A 424 -63.84 -80.81 82.00
N ASP A 425 -62.78 -81.59 81.77
CA ASP A 425 -62.36 -81.98 80.41
C ASP A 425 -63.43 -82.83 79.69
N ARG A 426 -64.20 -83.64 80.43
CA ARG A 426 -65.28 -84.47 79.85
C ARG A 426 -66.58 -83.70 79.56
N ASN A 427 -66.81 -82.56 80.21
CA ASN A 427 -68.06 -81.80 80.10
C ASN A 427 -67.90 -80.42 79.42
N ALA A 428 -66.67 -79.99 79.09
CA ALA A 428 -66.38 -78.79 78.28
C ALA A 428 -65.96 -79.12 76.82
N LEU A 429 -66.07 -80.39 76.41
CA LEU A 429 -65.97 -80.83 75.02
C LEU A 429 -67.33 -80.74 74.33
N ALA A 430 -67.58 -79.60 73.66
CA ALA A 430 -68.40 -79.49 72.45
C ALA A 430 -67.73 -78.41 71.58
N ALA A 431 -66.82 -78.83 70.71
CA ALA A 431 -67.02 -79.11 69.28
C ALA A 431 -66.63 -77.90 68.42
N PRO A 432 -65.90 -78.12 67.31
CA PRO A 432 -64.92 -77.19 66.78
C PRO A 432 -65.55 -76.18 65.82
N ASP A 433 -65.32 -74.88 66.05
CA ASP A 433 -65.70 -73.86 65.08
C ASP A 433 -64.66 -73.81 63.95
N GLU A 434 -65.05 -74.36 62.79
CA GLU A 434 -64.28 -74.52 61.56
C GLU A 434 -63.56 -73.25 61.10
N ALA A 435 -64.01 -72.06 61.52
CA ALA A 435 -63.44 -70.76 61.18
C ALA A 435 -62.00 -70.55 61.71
N ARG A 436 -61.66 -71.09 62.88
CA ARG A 436 -60.29 -70.99 63.42
C ARG A 436 -59.37 -72.08 62.84
N LEU A 437 -59.97 -73.20 62.41
CA LEU A 437 -59.29 -74.33 61.78
C LEU A 437 -59.03 -74.10 60.28
N THR A 438 -59.84 -73.26 59.61
CA THR A 438 -59.57 -72.72 58.26
C THR A 438 -58.46 -71.68 58.29
N ASN A 439 -58.44 -70.78 59.27
CA ASN A 439 -57.33 -69.80 59.42
C ASN A 439 -55.99 -70.48 59.73
N LEU A 440 -56.00 -71.52 60.59
CA LEU A 440 -54.82 -72.37 60.83
C LEU A 440 -54.49 -73.32 59.66
N ARG A 441 -55.41 -73.57 58.73
CA ARG A 441 -55.15 -74.30 57.47
C ARG A 441 -54.57 -73.36 56.41
N GLU A 442 -55.07 -72.14 56.25
CA GLU A 442 -54.47 -71.11 55.38
C GLU A 442 -53.04 -70.76 55.83
N GLN A 443 -52.80 -70.63 57.13
CA GLN A 443 -51.44 -70.44 57.68
C GLN A 443 -50.55 -71.68 57.50
N LEU A 444 -51.13 -72.88 57.46
CA LEU A 444 -50.39 -74.11 57.19
C LEU A 444 -50.11 -74.30 55.69
N GLU A 445 -51.03 -73.88 54.81
CA GLU A 445 -50.91 -73.93 53.35
C GLU A 445 -49.90 -72.87 52.86
N GLU A 446 -49.92 -71.68 53.43
CA GLU A 446 -48.91 -70.63 53.22
C GLU A 446 -47.54 -71.08 53.77
N ALA A 447 -47.50 -71.74 54.93
CA ALA A 447 -46.28 -72.34 55.44
C ALA A 447 -45.82 -73.58 54.65
N GLN A 448 -46.72 -74.31 53.99
CA GLN A 448 -46.42 -75.47 53.13
C GLN A 448 -45.97 -75.05 51.73
N GLU A 449 -46.47 -73.95 51.14
CA GLU A 449 -45.89 -73.35 49.93
C GLU A 449 -44.49 -72.78 50.22
N ILE A 450 -44.30 -72.16 51.39
CA ILE A 450 -42.97 -71.73 51.85
C ILE A 450 -42.07 -72.96 52.09
N ALA A 451 -42.60 -74.05 52.65
CA ALA A 451 -41.87 -75.30 52.83
C ALA A 451 -41.54 -75.99 51.50
N GLU A 452 -42.44 -76.07 50.52
CA GLU A 452 -42.18 -76.67 49.21
C GLU A 452 -41.22 -75.83 48.37
N THR A 453 -41.29 -74.49 48.44
CA THR A 453 -40.31 -73.62 47.80
C THR A 453 -38.94 -73.71 48.47
N THR A 454 -38.88 -73.87 49.80
CA THR A 454 -37.61 -74.12 50.51
C THR A 454 -37.12 -75.56 50.38
N GLU A 455 -37.99 -76.55 50.17
CA GLU A 455 -37.65 -77.96 49.95
C GLU A 455 -37.24 -78.21 48.50
N ALA A 456 -37.80 -77.49 47.52
CA ALA A 456 -37.27 -77.43 46.15
C ALA A 456 -35.88 -76.75 46.12
N ARG A 457 -35.69 -75.68 46.91
CA ARG A 457 -34.37 -75.06 47.11
C ARG A 457 -33.40 -76.01 47.83
N LEU A 458 -33.91 -76.79 48.79
CA LEU A 458 -33.17 -77.82 49.52
C LEU A 458 -32.79 -78.98 48.61
N HIS A 459 -33.63 -79.39 47.66
CA HIS A 459 -33.34 -80.45 46.68
C HIS A 459 -32.32 -79.99 45.63
N GLU A 460 -32.40 -78.73 45.17
CA GLU A 460 -31.39 -78.10 44.32
C GLU A 460 -30.02 -78.02 45.04
N LEU A 461 -30.05 -77.66 46.33
CA LEU A 461 -28.87 -77.67 47.19
C LEU A 461 -28.39 -79.09 47.53
N GLN A 462 -29.28 -80.08 47.69
CA GLN A 462 -28.96 -81.49 47.96
C GLN A 462 -28.44 -82.26 46.75
N GLU A 463 -28.65 -81.81 45.51
CA GLU A 463 -27.90 -82.31 44.34
C GLU A 463 -26.51 -81.67 44.23
N SER A 464 -26.37 -80.40 44.63
CA SER A 464 -25.09 -79.66 44.56
C SER A 464 -24.11 -80.01 45.69
N VAL A 465 -24.61 -80.38 46.88
CA VAL A 465 -23.73 -80.64 48.03
C VAL A 465 -23.00 -81.98 47.94
N PRO A 466 -23.55 -83.11 47.49
CA PRO A 466 -22.79 -84.34 47.26
C PRO A 466 -21.66 -84.18 46.23
N GLN A 467 -21.81 -83.27 45.26
CA GLN A 467 -20.73 -82.89 44.34
C GLN A 467 -19.62 -82.12 45.07
N LEU A 468 -19.99 -81.22 45.99
CA LEU A 468 -19.06 -80.49 46.85
C LEU A 468 -18.49 -81.35 48.01
N ASP A 469 -19.18 -82.42 48.43
CA ASP A 469 -18.77 -83.37 49.47
C ASP A 469 -17.80 -84.43 48.91
N ASP A 470 -17.84 -84.73 47.61
CA ASP A 470 -16.77 -85.45 46.91
C ASP A 470 -15.51 -84.57 46.71
N GLU A 471 -15.66 -83.25 46.58
CA GLU A 471 -14.53 -82.29 46.68
C GLU A 471 -13.96 -82.22 48.10
N ARG A 472 -14.83 -82.26 49.13
CA ARG A 472 -14.40 -82.45 50.53
C ARG A 472 -13.65 -83.77 50.72
N ARG A 473 -14.01 -84.87 50.05
CA ARG A 473 -13.30 -86.16 50.18
C ARG A 473 -11.90 -86.18 49.57
N THR A 474 -11.72 -85.55 48.40
CA THR A 474 -10.40 -85.46 47.76
C THR A 474 -9.45 -84.53 48.53
N ARG A 475 -9.93 -83.41 49.08
CA ARG A 475 -9.08 -82.52 49.90
C ARG A 475 -8.82 -83.05 51.33
N GLN A 476 -9.78 -83.76 51.93
CA GLN A 476 -9.57 -84.43 53.23
C GLN A 476 -8.56 -85.59 53.14
N GLN A 477 -8.47 -86.30 52.00
CA GLN A 477 -7.41 -87.30 51.79
C GLN A 477 -6.02 -86.66 51.67
N ALA A 478 -5.90 -85.46 51.08
CA ALA A 478 -4.63 -84.74 50.96
C ALA A 478 -4.11 -84.20 52.30
N VAL A 479 -4.98 -83.69 53.17
CA VAL A 479 -4.52 -83.15 54.47
C VAL A 479 -4.36 -84.25 55.52
N ASN A 480 -5.15 -85.33 55.48
CA ASN A 480 -4.87 -86.51 56.29
C ASN A 480 -3.54 -87.18 55.91
N THR A 481 -3.02 -86.96 54.69
CA THR A 481 -1.64 -87.35 54.35
C THR A 481 -0.59 -86.40 54.92
N GLU A 482 -0.85 -85.10 55.09
CA GLU A 482 0.06 -84.17 55.78
C GLU A 482 -0.04 -84.25 57.32
N SER A 483 -1.20 -84.60 57.88
CA SER A 483 -1.31 -85.04 59.27
C SER A 483 -0.70 -86.44 59.47
N ALA A 484 -0.52 -87.22 58.39
CA ALA A 484 0.29 -88.44 58.32
C ALA A 484 1.73 -88.18 57.80
N ARG A 485 2.12 -86.93 57.60
CA ARG A 485 3.39 -86.39 58.12
C ARG A 485 3.15 -85.95 59.55
N GLN A 486 2.46 -86.82 60.29
CA GLN A 486 3.21 -87.76 61.09
C GLN A 486 4.35 -86.96 61.71
N ALA A 487 4.19 -86.55 62.95
CA ALA A 487 4.12 -87.54 64.03
C ALA A 487 5.28 -88.57 64.00
N ASP A 488 6.23 -88.40 63.08
CA ASP A 488 7.48 -89.11 62.90
C ASP A 488 8.67 -88.14 63.02
N LEU A 489 8.47 -86.82 62.83
CA LEU A 489 9.45 -85.83 63.33
C LEU A 489 9.34 -85.55 64.84
N SER A 490 8.29 -86.06 65.49
CA SER A 490 8.26 -86.29 66.94
C SER A 490 8.98 -87.59 67.36
N ALA A 491 9.76 -88.23 66.48
CA ALA A 491 10.48 -89.47 66.78
C ALA A 491 11.99 -89.42 66.53
N ARG A 492 12.65 -88.25 66.65
CA ARG A 492 14.13 -88.20 66.72
C ARG A 492 14.72 -87.31 67.82
N MET A 493 15.45 -87.80 68.83
CA MET A 493 15.99 -89.16 69.11
C MET A 493 16.53 -89.94 67.91
#